data_AF-A0A552V1I6-F1
#
_entry.id   AF-A0A552V1I6-F1
#
_cell.length_a   1.000
_cell.length_b   1.000
_cell.length_c   1.000
_cell.angle_alpha   90.00
_cell.angle_beta   90.00
_cell.angle_gamma   90.00
#
_symmetry.space_group_name_H-M   'P 1'
#
loop_
_entity.id
_entity.type
_entity.pdbx_description
1 polymer ?
#
loop_
_entity_poly.entity_id
_entity_poly.type
_entity_poly.pdbx_seq_one_letter_code
_entity_poly.pdbx_strand_id
1 'polypeptide(L)'
;MKLLRLILLLLPLLSFSQGTYYRSKISKETLKVVREIKKFPFLSLHTIENEAPVTSYSYFKDLYNTATPQELIELTNHPDSKVRCYAFSCLAIASRDSIFSIIKSHLNDDEIVRTQAIYYIPERGAEGHRDAIMVGDYFIQVATDTFRKQPILTNMQLHELDSLIVHSKTNLRYRKEVVDKLLKSNIKPLIDNQPSPVAYIKGYNTLYRGIENNLIITVPGSKSFKVSAPGLVKAGGKDDYRFNVSKIKENRVVVDYEVITQSDSIVKYQDLYFIENIKPYKALINGRGCEKCIVEMAKSEFKDAKISVKAGVQFSPFNLVYLRSFTIVLPDNKEYRIKGDTITDIISDKIIKYSKNSSVFIKDFDYYVPGICSYDPIVAPIKIQLVD
;
A
#
# COMPACT_ATOMS: atom_id res chain seq x y z
N MET A 1 -11.98 -49.57 40.33
CA MET A 1 -11.14 -48.37 40.61
C MET A 1 -10.61 -47.84 39.29
N LYS A 2 -11.24 -46.78 38.76
CA LYS A 2 -10.81 -46.08 37.54
C LYS A 2 -9.70 -45.09 37.93
N LEU A 3 -8.46 -45.36 37.54
CA LEU A 3 -7.37 -44.40 37.68
C LEU A 3 -7.35 -43.52 36.42
N LEU A 4 -7.94 -42.35 36.54
CA LEU A 4 -7.98 -41.32 35.50
C LEU A 4 -6.58 -40.71 35.38
N ARG A 5 -5.81 -41.07 34.34
CA ARG A 5 -4.58 -40.38 33.97
C ARG A 5 -4.94 -39.07 33.28
N LEU A 6 -4.94 -37.99 34.05
CA LEU A 6 -5.03 -36.62 33.57
C LEU A 6 -3.67 -36.24 32.94
N ILE A 7 -3.53 -36.40 31.63
CA ILE A 7 -2.40 -35.83 30.88
C ILE A 7 -2.73 -34.35 30.67
N LEU A 8 -2.17 -33.49 31.52
CA LEU A 8 -2.15 -32.04 31.33
C LEU A 8 -1.24 -31.75 30.12
N LEU A 9 -1.83 -31.59 28.94
CA LEU A 9 -1.16 -30.97 27.79
C LEU A 9 -1.02 -29.48 28.09
N LEU A 10 0.11 -29.09 28.71
CA LEU A 10 0.62 -27.73 28.69
C LEU A 10 0.98 -27.40 27.24
N LEU A 11 0.02 -26.93 26.46
CA LEU A 11 0.32 -26.18 25.24
C LEU A 11 1.18 -24.97 25.65
N PRO A 12 2.39 -24.78 25.09
CA PRO A 12 3.06 -23.51 25.23
C PRO A 12 2.17 -22.50 24.52
N LEU A 13 1.42 -21.72 25.30
CA LEU A 13 1.08 -20.37 24.89
C LEU A 13 2.40 -19.78 24.41
N LEU A 14 2.52 -19.51 23.11
CA LEU A 14 3.57 -18.67 22.56
C LEU A 14 3.37 -17.29 23.18
N SER A 15 3.76 -17.15 24.45
CA SER A 15 3.98 -15.87 25.07
C SER A 15 5.09 -15.26 24.25
N PHE A 16 4.72 -14.28 23.42
CA PHE A 16 5.65 -13.34 22.83
C PHE A 16 6.30 -12.57 23.99
N SER A 17 7.22 -13.23 24.70
CA SER A 17 8.01 -12.63 25.74
C SER A 17 9.11 -11.86 25.04
N GLN A 18 9.23 -10.59 25.37
CA GLN A 18 10.39 -9.78 25.04
C GLN A 18 11.67 -10.55 25.33
N GLY A 19 12.65 -10.49 24.42
CA GLY A 19 13.90 -11.22 24.57
C GLY A 19 14.63 -10.81 25.85
N THR A 20 15.38 -11.72 26.45
CA THR A 20 16.27 -11.37 27.57
C THR A 20 17.48 -10.61 27.04
N TYR A 21 17.79 -9.45 27.63
CA TYR A 21 18.98 -8.68 27.29
C TYR A 21 20.25 -9.26 27.93
N TYR A 22 21.28 -9.48 27.12
CA TYR A 22 22.59 -9.99 27.49
C TYR A 22 23.66 -8.92 27.28
N ARG A 23 23.97 -8.18 28.35
CA ARG A 23 25.05 -7.17 28.35
C ARG A 23 26.40 -7.72 27.86
N SER A 24 26.69 -9.00 28.10
CA SER A 24 27.94 -9.66 27.66
C SER A 24 28.12 -9.73 26.14
N LYS A 25 27.04 -9.57 25.36
CA LYS A 25 27.08 -9.55 23.90
C LYS A 25 27.34 -8.16 23.31
N ILE A 26 27.46 -7.13 24.14
CA ILE A 26 27.69 -5.75 23.72
C ILE A 26 29.14 -5.36 24.01
N SER A 27 29.84 -4.82 23.01
CA SER A 27 31.20 -4.31 23.12
C SER A 27 31.32 -3.16 24.13
N LYS A 28 32.54 -2.93 24.62
CA LYS A 28 32.81 -1.85 25.59
C LYS A 28 32.55 -0.47 24.97
N GLU A 29 32.80 -0.34 23.68
CA GLU A 29 32.64 0.86 22.87
C GLU A 29 31.15 1.19 22.73
N THR A 30 30.33 0.23 22.28
CA THR A 30 28.87 0.39 22.22
C THR A 30 28.27 0.67 23.60
N LEU A 31 28.76 0.02 24.67
CA LEU A 31 28.34 0.30 26.05
C LEU A 31 28.71 1.71 26.55
N LYS A 32 29.70 2.39 25.97
CA LYS A 32 29.97 3.81 26.26
C LYS A 32 28.85 4.67 25.68
N VAL A 33 28.49 4.46 24.42
CA VAL A 33 27.40 5.20 23.76
C VAL A 33 26.05 4.96 24.45
N VAL A 34 25.72 3.71 24.78
CA VAL A 34 24.49 3.36 25.51
C VAL A 34 24.38 4.11 26.84
N ARG A 35 25.50 4.30 27.56
CA ARG A 35 25.49 5.07 28.82
C ARG A 35 25.14 6.54 28.60
N GLU A 36 25.58 7.13 27.49
CA GLU A 36 25.25 8.52 27.18
C GLU A 36 23.78 8.68 26.75
N ILE A 37 23.26 7.76 25.93
CA ILE A 37 21.83 7.71 25.55
C ILE A 37 20.92 7.74 26.79
N LYS A 38 21.27 6.96 27.82
CA LYS A 38 20.46 6.84 29.04
C LYS A 38 20.36 8.15 29.81
N LYS A 39 21.39 9.00 29.78
CA LYS A 39 21.42 10.29 30.50
C LYS A 39 20.44 11.30 29.91
N PHE A 40 20.11 11.18 28.63
CA PHE A 40 19.26 12.15 27.95
C PHE A 40 17.77 11.81 28.17
N PRO A 41 16.91 12.79 28.52
CA PRO A 41 15.54 12.51 28.95
C PRO A 41 14.55 12.19 27.83
N PHE A 42 14.90 12.45 26.56
CA PHE A 42 14.00 12.31 25.42
C PHE A 42 14.62 11.47 24.29
N LEU A 43 13.78 10.83 23.48
CA LEU A 43 14.17 10.26 22.20
C LEU A 43 14.00 11.32 21.11
N SER A 44 15.05 11.60 20.33
CA SER A 44 14.95 12.55 19.22
C SER A 44 15.86 12.12 18.06
N LEU A 45 15.25 12.00 16.88
CA LEU A 45 15.87 11.52 15.64
C LEU A 45 15.99 12.59 14.55
N HIS A 46 15.53 13.81 14.81
CA HIS A 46 15.51 14.87 13.79
C HIS A 46 16.68 15.83 13.96
N THR A 47 17.27 16.22 12.84
CA THR A 47 18.03 17.47 12.72
C THR A 47 17.11 18.53 12.12
N ILE A 48 17.16 19.73 12.67
CA ILE A 48 16.73 20.92 11.93
C ILE A 48 17.80 21.13 10.85
N GLU A 49 17.43 21.19 9.58
CA GLU A 49 18.34 21.67 8.55
C GLU A 49 18.73 23.12 8.89
N ASN A 50 20.03 23.36 9.07
CA ASN A 50 20.65 24.67 9.37
C ASN A 50 20.71 25.14 10.85
N GLU A 51 20.47 24.30 11.84
CA GLU A 51 20.79 24.61 13.24
C GLU A 51 21.67 23.53 13.90
N ALA A 52 22.35 23.90 15.00
CA ALA A 52 23.22 23.01 15.75
C ALA A 52 22.47 21.70 16.08
N PRO A 53 23.09 20.51 15.86
CA PRO A 53 22.41 19.25 16.07
C PRO A 53 21.90 19.18 17.51
N VAL A 54 20.60 18.91 17.66
CA VAL A 54 20.03 18.56 18.96
C VAL A 54 20.85 17.36 19.46
N THR A 55 21.38 17.46 20.68
CA THR A 55 22.35 16.52 21.30
C THR A 55 21.93 15.04 21.28
N SER A 56 20.67 14.77 21.04
CA SER A 56 20.06 13.45 20.83
C SER A 56 20.42 12.78 19.50
N TYR A 57 20.62 13.55 18.42
CA TYR A 57 20.94 12.98 17.10
C TYR A 57 22.40 12.52 17.00
N SER A 58 23.32 13.16 17.73
CA SER A 58 24.70 12.66 17.84
C SER A 58 24.73 11.28 18.49
N TYR A 59 23.90 11.01 19.50
CA TYR A 59 23.83 9.67 20.09
C TYR A 59 23.32 8.60 19.12
N PHE A 60 22.36 8.95 18.26
CA PHE A 60 21.93 8.06 17.17
C PHE A 60 23.11 7.75 16.24
N LYS A 61 23.84 8.78 15.78
CA LYS A 61 25.00 8.62 14.89
C LYS A 61 26.11 7.79 15.55
N ASP A 62 26.44 8.10 16.79
CA ASP A 62 27.47 7.39 17.54
C ASP A 62 27.10 5.91 17.71
N LEU A 63 25.83 5.62 18.01
CA LEU A 63 25.37 4.24 18.15
C LEU A 63 25.40 3.51 16.79
N TYR A 64 24.92 4.15 15.73
CA TYR A 64 24.92 3.60 14.37
C TYR A 64 26.33 3.30 13.87
N ASN A 65 27.30 4.17 14.17
CA ASN A 65 28.68 4.01 13.71
C ASN A 65 29.50 3.03 14.56
N THR A 66 29.10 2.80 15.83
CA THR A 66 29.88 1.98 16.77
C THR A 66 29.34 0.56 16.87
N ALA A 67 28.03 0.37 16.86
CA ALA A 67 27.41 -0.92 17.09
C ALA A 67 27.30 -1.76 15.82
N THR A 68 27.63 -3.05 15.93
CA THR A 68 27.36 -4.05 14.90
C THR A 68 25.86 -4.35 14.79
N PRO A 69 25.36 -4.87 13.65
CA PRO A 69 23.97 -5.27 13.51
C PRO A 69 23.50 -6.24 14.61
N GLN A 70 24.34 -7.19 15.02
CA GLN A 70 24.02 -8.14 16.08
C GLN A 70 23.91 -7.47 17.45
N GLU A 71 24.78 -6.51 17.76
CA GLU A 71 24.66 -5.69 18.98
C GLU A 71 23.39 -4.86 18.95
N LEU A 72 23.04 -4.27 17.81
CA LEU A 72 21.80 -3.50 17.68
C LEU A 72 20.56 -4.39 17.89
N ILE A 73 20.52 -5.61 17.35
CA ILE A 73 19.44 -6.58 17.60
C ILE A 73 19.37 -6.93 19.09
N GLU A 74 20.50 -7.14 19.75
CA GLU A 74 20.53 -7.40 21.18
C GLU A 74 20.05 -6.19 22.00
N LEU A 75 20.41 -4.98 21.59
CA LEU A 75 19.99 -3.73 22.22
C LEU A 75 18.49 -3.42 22.06
N THR A 76 17.79 -4.01 21.08
CA THR A 76 16.33 -3.89 21.06
C THR A 76 15.67 -4.59 22.24
N ASN A 77 16.35 -5.46 22.98
CA ASN A 77 15.86 -6.06 24.22
C ASN A 77 16.30 -5.31 25.50
N HIS A 78 17.06 -4.22 25.37
CA HIS A 78 17.65 -3.51 26.52
C HIS A 78 16.57 -3.02 27.51
N PRO A 79 16.81 -3.04 28.83
CA PRO A 79 15.83 -2.61 29.86
C PRO A 79 15.50 -1.11 29.85
N ASP A 80 16.05 -0.32 28.94
CA ASP A 80 15.81 1.13 28.83
C ASP A 80 15.14 1.37 27.48
N SER A 81 13.89 1.84 27.50
CA SER A 81 13.08 2.07 26.31
C SER A 81 13.76 2.96 25.27
N LYS A 82 14.52 3.99 25.67
CA LYS A 82 15.23 4.86 24.72
C LYS A 82 16.30 4.09 23.96
N VAL A 83 17.06 3.24 24.67
CA VAL A 83 18.09 2.40 24.05
C VAL A 83 17.46 1.45 23.03
N ARG A 84 16.31 0.84 23.36
CA ARG A 84 15.56 -0.02 22.42
C ARG A 84 15.16 0.75 21.15
N CYS A 85 14.58 1.93 21.31
CA CYS A 85 14.15 2.78 20.21
C CYS A 85 15.30 3.29 19.32
N TYR A 86 16.41 3.73 19.92
CA TYR A 86 17.60 4.13 19.15
C TYR A 86 18.18 2.94 18.38
N ALA A 87 18.32 1.78 19.01
CA ALA A 87 18.84 0.58 18.36
C ALA A 87 17.96 0.13 17.19
N PHE A 88 16.63 0.11 17.38
CA PHE A 88 15.68 -0.21 16.32
C PHE A 88 15.75 0.78 15.15
N SER A 89 15.92 2.06 15.44
CA SER A 89 16.07 3.10 14.41
C SER A 89 17.37 2.93 13.60
N CYS A 90 18.46 2.53 14.26
CA CYS A 90 19.71 2.21 13.58
C CYS A 90 19.53 0.98 12.67
N LEU A 91 18.86 -0.07 13.15
CA LEU A 91 18.55 -1.27 12.35
C LEU A 91 17.68 -0.94 11.15
N ALA A 92 16.66 -0.10 11.32
CA ALA A 92 15.77 0.34 10.26
C ALA A 92 16.52 1.00 9.08
N ILE A 93 17.76 1.46 9.30
CA ILE A 93 18.66 1.98 8.27
C ILE A 93 19.68 0.92 7.83
N ALA A 94 20.29 0.19 8.77
CA ALA A 94 21.39 -0.74 8.51
C ALA A 94 20.97 -2.10 7.93
N SER A 95 19.80 -2.63 8.31
CA SER A 95 19.38 -4.00 7.93
C SER A 95 17.87 -4.15 7.97
N ARG A 96 17.26 -4.52 6.83
CA ARG A 96 15.80 -4.65 6.69
C ARG A 96 15.27 -6.02 7.11
N ASP A 97 16.11 -7.06 7.06
CA ASP A 97 15.65 -8.46 7.15
C ASP A 97 15.20 -8.85 8.57
N SER A 98 15.78 -8.25 9.61
CA SER A 98 15.46 -8.55 11.01
C SER A 98 14.30 -7.71 11.58
N ILE A 99 13.89 -6.64 10.90
CA ILE A 99 12.95 -5.64 11.42
C ILE A 99 11.61 -6.28 11.77
N PHE A 100 11.06 -7.09 10.87
CA PHE A 100 9.76 -7.68 11.10
C PHE A 100 9.75 -8.68 12.27
N SER A 101 10.80 -9.50 12.40
CA SER A 101 10.94 -10.41 13.54
C SER A 101 11.06 -9.68 14.87
N ILE A 102 11.76 -8.55 14.90
CA ILE A 102 11.90 -7.72 16.10
C ILE A 102 10.54 -7.10 16.47
N ILE A 103 9.80 -6.54 15.51
CA ILE A 103 8.46 -6.01 15.81
C ILE A 103 7.58 -7.09 16.46
N LYS A 104 7.58 -8.32 15.92
CA LYS A 104 6.81 -9.43 16.49
C LYS A 104 7.18 -9.74 17.94
N SER A 105 8.45 -9.65 18.33
CA SER A 105 8.86 -9.90 19.72
C SER A 105 8.55 -8.74 20.68
N HIS A 106 8.20 -7.56 20.15
CA HIS A 106 7.89 -6.35 20.92
C HIS A 106 6.43 -5.91 20.82
N LEU A 107 5.51 -6.79 20.38
CA LEU A 107 4.09 -6.45 20.27
C LEU A 107 3.42 -6.14 21.61
N ASN A 108 4.02 -6.51 22.74
CA ASN A 108 3.54 -6.20 24.08
C ASN A 108 4.44 -5.19 24.81
N ASP A 109 5.39 -4.55 24.12
CA ASP A 109 6.29 -3.55 24.72
C ASP A 109 5.56 -2.20 24.83
N ASP A 110 4.76 -2.06 25.87
CA ASP A 110 3.96 -0.88 26.18
C ASP A 110 4.70 0.14 27.08
N GLU A 111 6.01 -0.03 27.28
CA GLU A 111 6.83 0.95 27.99
C GLU A 111 6.80 2.28 27.23
N ILE A 112 6.61 3.38 27.96
CA ILE A 112 6.48 4.70 27.36
C ILE A 112 7.87 5.33 27.20
N VAL A 113 8.19 5.74 25.97
CA VAL A 113 9.32 6.62 25.67
C VAL A 113 8.83 8.03 25.35
N ARG A 114 9.45 9.04 25.97
CA ARG A 114 9.17 10.44 25.64
C ARG A 114 9.95 10.85 24.41
N THR A 115 9.29 11.40 23.42
CA THR A 115 9.93 11.89 22.19
C THR A 115 10.00 13.41 22.19
N GLN A 116 10.97 13.95 21.46
CA GLN A 116 11.07 15.37 21.17
C GLN A 116 11.32 15.55 19.67
N ALA A 117 10.38 16.20 18.99
CA ALA A 117 10.53 16.63 17.62
C ALA A 117 10.63 18.15 17.59
N ILE A 118 11.43 18.69 16.67
CA ILE A 118 11.43 20.12 16.38
C ILE A 118 10.92 20.27 14.97
N TYR A 119 9.82 21.00 14.80
CA TYR A 119 9.26 21.31 13.50
C TYR A 119 9.51 22.78 13.19
N TYR A 120 9.92 23.06 11.95
CA TYR A 120 9.99 24.43 11.47
C TYR A 120 8.64 24.80 10.84
N ILE A 121 7.95 25.75 11.45
CA ILE A 121 6.71 26.31 10.93
C ILE A 121 7.09 27.65 10.29
N PRO A 122 6.91 27.84 8.96
CA PRO A 122 7.37 29.06 8.26
C PRO A 122 6.93 30.38 8.89
N GLU A 123 5.80 30.37 9.59
CA GLU A 123 5.18 31.55 10.22
C GLU A 123 5.60 31.73 11.69
N ARG A 124 6.14 30.71 12.35
CA ARG A 124 6.43 30.70 13.81
C ARG A 124 7.86 30.31 14.19
N GLY A 125 8.66 29.89 13.23
CA GLY A 125 10.01 29.37 13.46
C GLY A 125 9.99 27.93 14.00
N ALA A 126 11.07 27.55 14.68
CA ALA A 126 11.24 26.22 15.25
C ALA A 126 10.38 26.05 16.53
N GLU A 127 9.40 25.16 16.49
CA GLU A 127 8.61 24.77 17.67
C GLU A 127 8.99 23.35 18.13
N GLY A 128 9.32 23.24 19.42
CA GLY A 128 9.64 21.97 20.06
C GLY A 128 8.36 21.26 20.53
N HIS A 129 8.03 20.14 19.89
CA HIS A 129 6.94 19.27 20.31
C HIS A 129 7.47 18.12 21.14
N ARG A 130 6.91 17.94 22.34
CA ARG A 130 7.16 16.78 23.20
C ARG A 130 5.95 15.86 23.13
N ASP A 131 6.20 14.59 22.90
CA ASP A 131 5.16 13.57 22.88
C ASP A 131 5.62 12.34 23.69
N ALA A 132 4.73 11.36 23.84
CA ALA A 132 4.99 10.10 24.50
C ALA A 132 4.39 8.97 23.65
N ILE A 133 5.19 7.95 23.37
CA ILE A 133 4.80 6.81 22.54
C ILE A 133 5.24 5.51 23.22
N MET A 134 4.45 4.45 23.07
CA MET A 134 4.86 3.12 23.53
C MET A 134 5.97 2.58 22.61
N VAL A 135 6.94 1.85 23.15
CA VAL A 135 8.07 1.32 22.37
C VAL A 135 7.59 0.47 21.18
N GLY A 136 6.60 -0.40 21.39
CA GLY A 136 6.03 -1.21 20.31
C GLY A 136 5.37 -0.36 19.21
N ASP A 137 4.61 0.68 19.58
CA ASP A 137 4.02 1.62 18.62
C ASP A 137 5.11 2.38 17.86
N TYR A 138 6.19 2.76 18.54
CA TYR A 138 7.34 3.41 17.91
C TYR A 138 8.03 2.51 16.89
N PHE A 139 8.22 1.22 17.20
CA PHE A 139 8.82 0.25 16.27
C PHE A 139 7.96 0.11 15.02
N ILE A 140 6.64 -0.02 15.20
CA ILE A 140 5.68 -0.10 14.10
C ILE A 140 5.76 1.19 13.28
N GLN A 141 5.66 2.35 13.93
CA GLN A 141 5.73 3.66 13.27
C GLN A 141 6.98 3.77 12.40
N VAL A 142 8.17 3.52 12.94
CA VAL A 142 9.44 3.59 12.18
C VAL A 142 9.46 2.65 10.97
N ALA A 143 8.85 1.47 11.09
CA ALA A 143 8.85 0.47 10.03
C ALA A 143 7.77 0.72 8.95
N THR A 144 6.69 1.42 9.31
CA THR A 144 5.56 1.76 8.43
C THR A 144 5.57 3.21 7.92
N ASP A 145 6.44 4.06 8.46
CA ASP A 145 6.45 5.50 8.21
C ASP A 145 6.50 5.82 6.70
N THR A 146 5.43 6.44 6.22
CA THR A 146 5.21 6.86 4.83
C THR A 146 5.99 8.11 4.44
N PHE A 147 6.59 8.83 5.41
CA PHE A 147 7.51 9.94 5.09
C PHE A 147 8.80 9.44 4.43
N ARG A 148 9.11 8.14 4.57
CA ARG A 148 10.10 7.46 3.73
C ARG A 148 9.47 7.15 2.38
N LYS A 149 10.20 7.40 1.28
CA LYS A 149 9.74 7.08 -0.10
C LYS A 149 9.24 5.65 -0.28
N GLN A 150 9.68 4.72 0.57
CA GLN A 150 9.20 3.34 0.64
C GLN A 150 9.17 2.84 2.09
N PRO A 151 8.08 2.17 2.55
CA PRO A 151 8.03 1.54 3.87
C PRO A 151 9.05 0.40 4.00
N ILE A 152 9.49 0.11 5.23
CA ILE A 152 10.47 -0.96 5.49
C ILE A 152 9.79 -2.32 5.43
N LEU A 153 8.62 -2.44 6.05
CA LEU A 153 7.82 -3.65 5.95
C LEU A 153 7.26 -3.79 4.55
N THR A 154 7.41 -4.98 3.99
CA THR A 154 6.64 -5.37 2.81
C THR A 154 5.15 -5.38 3.17
N ASN A 155 4.29 -5.26 2.16
CA ASN A 155 2.84 -5.38 2.40
C ASN A 155 2.49 -6.70 3.09
N MET A 156 3.16 -7.80 2.74
CA MET A 156 2.94 -9.11 3.38
C MET A 156 3.26 -9.10 4.88
N GLN A 157 4.38 -8.48 5.27
CA GLN A 157 4.77 -8.34 6.67
C GLN A 157 3.82 -7.40 7.43
N LEU A 158 3.39 -6.30 6.80
CA LEU A 158 2.40 -5.40 7.38
C LEU A 158 1.05 -6.12 7.60
N HIS A 159 0.65 -6.98 6.67
CA HIS A 159 -0.55 -7.81 6.83
C HIS A 159 -0.42 -8.82 7.97
N GLU A 160 0.72 -9.49 8.09
CA GLU A 160 0.96 -10.41 9.21
C GLU A 160 0.98 -9.64 10.55
N LEU A 161 1.53 -8.43 10.58
CA LEU A 161 1.51 -7.55 11.75
C LEU A 161 0.08 -7.17 12.18
N ASP A 162 -0.74 -6.67 11.24
CA ASP A 162 -2.14 -6.29 11.49
C ASP A 162 -2.93 -7.47 12.08
N SER A 163 -2.71 -8.67 11.53
CA SER A 163 -3.32 -9.89 12.07
C SER A 163 -2.85 -10.19 13.48
N LEU A 164 -1.54 -10.19 13.72
CA LEU A 164 -0.99 -10.53 15.03
C LEU A 164 -1.48 -9.56 16.12
N ILE A 165 -1.58 -8.27 15.79
CA ILE A 165 -1.93 -7.25 16.77
C ILE A 165 -3.42 -7.24 17.12
N VAL A 166 -4.32 -7.57 16.18
CA VAL A 166 -5.75 -7.69 16.45
C VAL A 166 -6.03 -8.81 17.44
N HIS A 167 -5.32 -9.94 17.28
CA HIS A 167 -5.49 -11.14 18.12
C HIS A 167 -4.63 -11.12 19.40
N SER A 168 -3.71 -10.18 19.57
CA SER A 168 -2.92 -10.06 20.79
C SER A 168 -3.68 -9.30 21.89
N LYS A 169 -3.26 -9.52 23.14
CA LYS A 169 -3.75 -8.78 24.32
C LYS A 169 -3.00 -7.46 24.53
N THR A 170 -2.42 -6.90 23.49
CA THR A 170 -1.55 -5.72 23.62
C THR A 170 -2.33 -4.44 23.91
N ASN A 171 -1.66 -3.51 24.60
CA ASN A 171 -2.14 -2.16 24.89
C ASN A 171 -1.71 -1.12 23.83
N LEU A 172 -0.93 -1.53 22.82
CA LEU A 172 -0.44 -0.64 21.77
C LEU A 172 -1.57 0.12 21.06
N ARG A 173 -1.37 1.40 20.78
CA ARG A 173 -2.32 2.26 20.05
C ARG A 173 -2.60 1.73 18.64
N TYR A 174 -1.58 1.18 17.98
CA TYR A 174 -1.70 0.61 16.64
C TYR A 174 -2.81 -0.44 16.55
N ARG A 175 -3.03 -1.23 17.63
CA ARG A 175 -4.13 -2.20 17.67
C ARG A 175 -5.47 -1.53 17.47
N LYS A 176 -5.71 -0.41 18.16
CA LYS A 176 -6.95 0.35 18.05
C LYS A 176 -7.14 0.89 16.63
N GLU A 177 -6.07 1.41 16.01
CA GLU A 177 -6.11 1.91 14.63
C GLU A 177 -6.49 0.82 13.64
N VAL A 178 -5.90 -0.37 13.77
CA VAL A 178 -6.23 -1.53 12.92
C VAL A 178 -7.68 -1.98 13.15
N VAL A 179 -8.14 -2.08 14.40
CA VAL A 179 -9.53 -2.43 14.71
C VAL A 179 -10.51 -1.40 14.15
N ASP A 180 -10.26 -0.11 14.35
CA ASP A 180 -11.11 0.97 13.83
C ASP A 180 -11.16 0.96 12.30
N LYS A 181 -10.04 0.67 11.64
CA LYS A 181 -9.96 0.48 10.17
C LYS A 181 -10.85 -0.68 9.71
N LEU A 182 -10.80 -1.82 10.41
CA LEU A 182 -11.63 -2.99 10.11
C LEU A 182 -13.12 -2.73 10.33
N LEU A 183 -13.48 -1.99 11.38
CA LEU A 183 -14.86 -1.61 11.66
C LEU A 183 -15.42 -0.62 10.61
N LYS A 184 -14.60 0.34 10.15
CA LYS A 184 -14.98 1.31 9.12
C LYS A 184 -15.16 0.68 7.74
N SER A 185 -14.57 -0.49 7.45
CA SER A 185 -14.72 -1.18 6.18
C SER A 185 -16.05 -1.95 5.99
N ASN A 186 -17.07 -1.73 6.84
CA ASN A 186 -18.36 -2.46 6.81
C ASN A 186 -18.26 -3.98 6.97
N ILE A 187 -17.19 -4.46 7.61
CA ILE A 187 -17.08 -5.87 8.02
C ILE A 187 -17.93 -6.00 9.28
N LYS A 188 -19.16 -6.51 9.16
CA LYS A 188 -20.05 -6.74 10.31
C LYS A 188 -19.78 -8.14 10.85
N PRO A 189 -19.04 -8.31 11.95
CA PRO A 189 -18.93 -9.63 12.58
C PRO A 189 -20.32 -10.06 13.04
N LEU A 190 -20.78 -11.22 12.57
CA LEU A 190 -21.87 -11.94 13.23
C LEU A 190 -21.25 -12.56 14.49
N ILE A 191 -21.51 -11.93 15.64
CA ILE A 191 -20.83 -12.22 16.91
C ILE A 191 -21.33 -13.55 17.49
N ASP A 192 -20.40 -14.47 17.75
CA ASP A 192 -20.31 -15.10 19.08
C ASP A 192 -18.83 -15.10 19.53
N ASN A 193 -18.49 -14.12 20.37
CA ASN A 193 -17.38 -14.03 21.33
C ASN A 193 -15.99 -14.65 21.07
N GLN A 194 -15.50 -14.69 19.83
CA GLN A 194 -14.05 -14.68 19.54
C GLN A 194 -13.73 -13.76 18.36
N PRO A 195 -12.65 -12.96 18.39
CA PRO A 195 -12.24 -12.18 17.23
C PRO A 195 -11.90 -13.15 16.11
N SER A 196 -12.82 -13.21 15.14
CA SER A 196 -12.80 -14.14 14.04
C SER A 196 -11.72 -13.76 13.04
N PRO A 197 -11.08 -14.72 12.37
CA PRO A 197 -10.04 -14.36 11.44
C PRO A 197 -10.69 -13.78 10.17
N VAL A 198 -10.33 -12.53 9.88
CA VAL A 198 -10.89 -11.72 8.81
C VAL A 198 -10.17 -12.08 7.51
N ALA A 199 -10.93 -12.10 6.41
CA ALA A 199 -10.38 -12.32 5.09
C ALA A 199 -9.71 -11.04 4.61
N TYR A 200 -8.41 -11.12 4.35
CA TYR A 200 -7.67 -10.00 3.83
C TYR A 200 -7.48 -10.20 2.33
N ILE A 201 -8.00 -9.24 1.55
CA ILE A 201 -7.83 -9.20 0.10
C ILE A 201 -6.80 -8.14 -0.28
N LYS A 202 -5.84 -8.50 -1.13
CA LYS A 202 -4.88 -7.56 -1.73
C LYS A 202 -5.60 -6.61 -2.71
N GLY A 203 -6.11 -5.47 -2.25
CA GLY A 203 -6.72 -4.44 -3.09
C GLY A 203 -7.81 -3.61 -2.41
N TYR A 204 -8.44 -2.70 -3.16
CA TYR A 204 -9.66 -2.01 -2.76
C TYR A 204 -10.86 -2.96 -2.81
N ASN A 205 -11.92 -2.67 -2.06
CA ASN A 205 -13.22 -3.37 -2.11
C ASN A 205 -14.01 -3.12 -3.42
N THR A 206 -13.34 -2.77 -4.51
CA THR A 206 -13.94 -2.50 -5.82
C THR A 206 -13.44 -3.50 -6.84
N LEU A 207 -14.37 -4.21 -7.47
CA LEU A 207 -14.17 -5.14 -8.55
C LEU A 207 -14.63 -4.49 -9.86
N TYR A 208 -13.99 -4.84 -10.97
CA TYR A 208 -14.30 -4.27 -12.27
C TYR A 208 -14.93 -5.30 -13.20
N ARG A 209 -16.03 -4.92 -13.87
CA ARG A 209 -16.61 -5.71 -14.96
C ARG A 209 -15.69 -5.71 -16.18
N GLY A 210 -15.72 -6.78 -16.95
CA GLY A 210 -14.97 -6.94 -18.18
C GLY A 210 -13.57 -7.51 -18.00
N ILE A 211 -13.07 -7.63 -16.76
CA ILE A 211 -11.76 -8.22 -16.46
C ILE A 211 -11.86 -9.29 -15.37
N GLU A 212 -10.84 -10.14 -15.32
CA GLU A 212 -10.59 -11.03 -14.18
C GLU A 212 -9.95 -10.21 -13.04
N ASN A 213 -10.63 -10.14 -11.89
CA ASN A 213 -10.09 -9.50 -10.71
C ASN A 213 -9.30 -10.54 -9.91
N ASN A 214 -7.97 -10.41 -9.89
CA ASN A 214 -7.10 -11.34 -9.15
C ASN A 214 -7.06 -10.96 -7.68
N LEU A 215 -7.43 -11.88 -6.81
CA LEU A 215 -7.52 -11.70 -5.36
C LEU A 215 -6.64 -12.71 -4.66
N ILE A 216 -5.91 -12.24 -3.65
CA ILE A 216 -5.24 -13.12 -2.69
C ILE A 216 -6.09 -13.03 -1.44
N ILE A 217 -6.69 -14.14 -1.01
CA ILE A 217 -7.58 -14.20 0.15
C ILE A 217 -6.90 -15.01 1.23
N THR A 218 -6.53 -14.37 2.34
CA THR A 218 -5.95 -15.07 3.48
C THR A 218 -6.79 -14.86 4.73
N VAL A 219 -6.83 -15.90 5.57
CA VAL A 219 -7.56 -15.90 6.84
C VAL A 219 -6.58 -16.32 7.95
N PRO A 220 -5.70 -15.40 8.40
CA PRO A 220 -4.63 -15.70 9.34
C PRO A 220 -5.13 -16.35 10.64
N GLY A 221 -4.39 -17.29 11.21
CA GLY A 221 -4.80 -17.97 12.45
C GLY A 221 -5.92 -19.00 12.28
N SER A 222 -6.56 -19.11 11.10
CA SER A 222 -7.45 -20.23 10.79
C SER A 222 -6.67 -21.52 10.55
N LYS A 223 -7.33 -22.65 10.86
CA LYS A 223 -6.89 -23.98 10.43
C LYS A 223 -7.15 -24.15 8.93
N SER A 224 -8.30 -23.68 8.46
CA SER A 224 -8.65 -23.59 7.04
C SER A 224 -9.82 -22.62 6.85
N PHE A 225 -10.11 -22.27 5.60
CA PHE A 225 -11.28 -21.48 5.25
C PHE A 225 -11.83 -21.88 3.87
N LYS A 226 -13.10 -21.57 3.66
CA LYS A 226 -13.79 -21.64 2.38
C LYS A 226 -14.35 -20.26 2.07
N VAL A 227 -14.26 -19.87 0.80
CA VAL A 227 -14.80 -18.60 0.31
C VAL A 227 -15.65 -18.86 -0.93
N SER A 228 -16.77 -18.15 -1.05
CA SER A 228 -17.68 -18.27 -2.19
C SER A 228 -18.37 -16.97 -2.53
N ALA A 229 -18.49 -16.71 -3.84
CA ALA A 229 -19.33 -15.66 -4.41
C ALA A 229 -19.64 -16.00 -5.88
N PRO A 230 -20.71 -15.46 -6.49
CA PRO A 230 -20.98 -15.64 -7.90
C PRO A 230 -19.80 -15.16 -8.77
N GLY A 231 -19.15 -16.05 -9.53
CA GLY A 231 -18.02 -15.69 -10.39
C GLY A 231 -16.64 -15.69 -9.72
N LEU A 232 -16.56 -16.07 -8.43
CA LEU A 232 -15.29 -16.29 -7.73
C LEU A 232 -14.82 -17.75 -7.92
N VAL A 233 -13.56 -17.93 -8.30
CA VAL A 233 -12.95 -19.24 -8.56
C VAL A 233 -11.55 -19.31 -7.97
N LYS A 234 -11.19 -20.43 -7.33
CA LYS A 234 -9.82 -20.66 -6.82
C LYS A 234 -8.82 -20.83 -7.97
N ALA A 235 -7.71 -20.12 -7.92
CA ALA A 235 -6.73 -20.00 -8.99
C ALA A 235 -5.42 -20.73 -8.65
N GLY A 236 -5.48 -22.05 -8.45
CA GLY A 236 -4.32 -22.95 -8.38
C GLY A 236 -3.41 -22.84 -7.15
N GLY A 237 -3.10 -21.63 -6.69
CA GLY A 237 -2.31 -21.36 -5.48
C GLY A 237 -3.10 -21.54 -4.18
N LYS A 238 -2.38 -21.58 -3.05
CA LYS A 238 -2.95 -21.86 -1.72
C LYS A 238 -4.07 -20.87 -1.35
N ASP A 239 -3.94 -19.63 -1.77
CA ASP A 239 -4.80 -18.49 -1.40
C ASP A 239 -5.15 -17.58 -2.60
N ASP A 240 -4.90 -18.05 -3.82
CA ASP A 240 -5.14 -17.29 -5.04
C ASP A 240 -6.54 -17.52 -5.58
N TYR A 241 -7.22 -16.44 -5.94
CA TYR A 241 -8.57 -16.44 -6.48
C TYR A 241 -8.68 -15.50 -7.69
N ARG A 242 -9.59 -15.85 -8.59
CA ARG A 242 -10.03 -15.02 -9.71
C ARG A 242 -11.50 -14.71 -9.55
N PHE A 243 -11.87 -13.44 -9.67
CA PHE A 243 -13.23 -12.98 -9.49
C PHE A 243 -13.72 -12.25 -10.75
N ASN A 244 -14.56 -12.93 -11.52
CA ASN A 244 -15.20 -12.38 -12.71
C ASN A 244 -16.62 -11.90 -12.40
N VAL A 245 -16.77 -10.58 -12.27
CA VAL A 245 -18.05 -9.93 -11.93
C VAL A 245 -18.85 -9.49 -13.16
N SER A 246 -18.44 -9.88 -14.37
CA SER A 246 -19.04 -9.37 -15.63
C SER A 246 -20.50 -9.77 -15.81
N LYS A 247 -20.94 -10.87 -15.20
CA LYS A 247 -22.33 -11.34 -15.26
C LYS A 247 -23.21 -10.81 -14.13
N ILE A 248 -22.65 -10.10 -13.16
CA ILE A 248 -23.38 -9.54 -12.02
C ILE A 248 -23.94 -8.18 -12.42
N LYS A 249 -25.28 -8.06 -12.39
CA LYS A 249 -25.99 -6.83 -12.82
C LYS A 249 -25.90 -5.74 -11.76
N GLU A 250 -25.93 -6.12 -10.50
CA GLU A 250 -25.84 -5.26 -9.34
C GLU A 250 -24.47 -4.60 -9.27
N ASN A 251 -24.40 -3.39 -8.69
CA ASN A 251 -23.16 -2.67 -8.42
C ASN A 251 -22.44 -3.15 -7.15
N ARG A 252 -22.82 -4.33 -6.63
CA ARG A 252 -22.27 -4.91 -5.42
C ARG A 252 -22.40 -6.42 -5.44
N VAL A 253 -21.49 -7.12 -4.78
CA VAL A 253 -21.53 -8.57 -4.58
C VAL A 253 -21.09 -8.91 -3.17
N VAL A 254 -21.79 -9.87 -2.56
CA VAL A 254 -21.45 -10.41 -1.26
C VAL A 254 -20.53 -11.60 -1.45
N VAL A 255 -19.47 -11.65 -0.64
CA VAL A 255 -18.54 -12.78 -0.54
C VAL A 255 -18.74 -13.45 0.80
N ASP A 256 -19.09 -14.72 0.78
CA ASP A 256 -19.30 -15.53 1.97
C ASP A 256 -17.99 -16.23 2.36
N TYR A 257 -17.70 -16.24 3.66
CA TYR A 257 -16.58 -16.95 4.26
C TYR A 257 -17.06 -17.94 5.30
N GLU A 258 -16.47 -19.13 5.28
CA GLU A 258 -16.59 -20.13 6.32
C GLU A 258 -15.18 -20.48 6.81
N VAL A 259 -14.90 -20.19 8.07
CA VAL A 259 -13.55 -20.27 8.64
C VAL A 259 -13.54 -21.30 9.74
N ILE A 260 -12.61 -22.26 9.64
CA ILE A 260 -12.37 -23.28 10.66
C ILE A 260 -11.21 -22.80 11.54
N THR A 261 -11.47 -22.58 12.82
CA THR A 261 -10.47 -22.13 13.79
C THR A 261 -9.52 -23.27 14.19
N GLN A 262 -8.46 -22.96 14.93
CA GLN A 262 -7.57 -23.98 15.52
C GLN A 262 -8.31 -24.90 16.52
N SER A 263 -9.41 -24.43 17.10
CA SER A 263 -10.29 -25.20 17.99
C SER A 263 -11.38 -25.97 17.26
N ASP A 264 -11.29 -26.10 15.93
CA ASP A 264 -12.30 -26.72 15.06
C ASP A 264 -13.69 -26.07 15.12
N SER A 265 -13.77 -24.83 15.61
CA SER A 265 -14.99 -24.04 15.59
C SER A 265 -15.19 -23.41 14.21
N ILE A 266 -16.45 -23.34 13.75
CA ILE A 266 -16.79 -22.75 12.46
C ILE A 266 -17.31 -21.33 12.69
N VAL A 267 -16.67 -20.36 12.04
CA VAL A 267 -17.12 -18.96 12.00
C VAL A 267 -17.56 -18.63 10.58
N LYS A 268 -18.72 -17.97 10.45
CA LYS A 268 -19.22 -17.46 9.17
C LYS A 268 -19.31 -15.94 9.19
N TYR A 269 -18.86 -15.29 8.12
CA TYR A 269 -19.08 -13.86 7.90
C TYR A 269 -19.14 -13.54 6.41
N GLN A 270 -19.49 -12.29 6.12
CA GLN A 270 -19.71 -11.78 4.78
C GLN A 270 -18.92 -10.49 4.56
N ASP A 271 -18.32 -10.35 3.39
CA ASP A 271 -17.77 -9.08 2.90
C ASP A 271 -18.61 -8.55 1.74
N LEU A 272 -18.67 -7.22 1.62
CA LEU A 272 -19.33 -6.54 0.52
C LEU A 272 -18.28 -5.90 -0.41
N TYR A 273 -18.33 -6.27 -1.69
CA TYR A 273 -17.53 -5.66 -2.74
C TYR A 273 -18.42 -4.79 -3.62
N PHE A 274 -17.91 -3.63 -4.00
CA PHE A 274 -18.50 -2.76 -5.02
C PHE A 274 -18.08 -3.23 -6.41
N ILE A 275 -18.96 -3.09 -7.38
CA ILE A 275 -18.70 -3.45 -8.77
C ILE A 275 -18.83 -2.20 -9.64
N GLU A 276 -17.71 -1.84 -10.27
CA GLU A 276 -17.62 -0.73 -11.20
C GLU A 276 -17.41 -1.20 -12.64
N ASN A 277 -17.78 -0.32 -13.57
CA ASN A 277 -17.39 -0.47 -14.96
C ASN A 277 -16.05 0.22 -15.17
N ILE A 278 -15.18 -0.38 -15.99
CA ILE A 278 -13.95 0.29 -16.41
C ILE A 278 -14.35 1.50 -17.25
N LYS A 279 -13.96 2.69 -16.81
CA LYS A 279 -14.23 3.92 -17.55
C LYS A 279 -13.49 3.88 -18.89
N PRO A 280 -14.08 4.46 -19.96
CA PRO A 280 -13.40 4.60 -21.24
C PRO A 280 -12.04 5.27 -21.07
N TYR A 281 -11.11 4.85 -21.90
CA TYR A 281 -9.82 5.51 -22.01
C TYR A 281 -10.00 6.85 -22.73
N LYS A 282 -9.19 7.84 -22.34
CA LYS A 282 -9.19 9.18 -22.92
C LYS A 282 -8.04 9.29 -23.89
N ALA A 283 -8.34 9.55 -25.16
CA ALA A 283 -7.33 9.95 -26.11
C ALA A 283 -6.95 11.43 -25.91
N LEU A 284 -5.68 11.73 -26.10
CA LEU A 284 -5.08 13.05 -25.93
C LEU A 284 -4.28 13.40 -27.19
N ILE A 285 -4.33 14.66 -27.61
CA ILE A 285 -3.45 15.23 -28.64
C ILE A 285 -2.55 16.29 -27.99
N ASN A 286 -1.23 16.11 -28.07
CA ASN A 286 -0.23 16.92 -27.37
C ASN A 286 -0.54 17.07 -25.87
N GLY A 287 -1.02 15.99 -25.24
CA GLY A 287 -1.42 15.96 -23.83
C GLY A 287 -2.76 16.63 -23.51
N ARG A 288 -3.45 17.21 -24.50
CA ARG A 288 -4.77 17.84 -24.36
C ARG A 288 -5.88 16.89 -24.79
N GLY A 289 -6.94 16.81 -24.00
CA GLY A 289 -8.13 16.04 -24.36
C GLY A 289 -9.00 15.78 -23.14
N CYS A 290 -10.28 15.51 -23.39
CA CYS A 290 -11.20 15.11 -22.34
C CYS A 290 -12.37 14.31 -22.93
N GLU A 291 -13.19 13.75 -22.04
CA GLU A 291 -14.38 13.01 -22.43
C GLU A 291 -15.49 14.02 -22.79
N LYS A 292 -15.85 14.08 -24.08
CA LYS A 292 -16.90 14.96 -24.65
C LYS A 292 -16.56 16.46 -24.77
N CYS A 293 -15.29 16.86 -24.81
CA CYS A 293 -14.93 18.24 -25.21
C CYS A 293 -14.42 18.34 -26.64
N ILE A 294 -14.36 19.59 -27.09
CA ILE A 294 -13.69 20.02 -28.31
C ILE A 294 -12.31 20.53 -27.90
N VAL A 295 -11.26 20.01 -28.53
CA VAL A 295 -9.91 20.58 -28.44
C VAL A 295 -9.79 21.64 -29.52
N GLU A 296 -9.52 22.87 -29.13
CA GLU A 296 -9.19 23.93 -30.07
C GLU A 296 -7.71 23.84 -30.45
N MET A 297 -7.40 23.88 -31.74
CA MET A 297 -6.03 23.69 -32.22
C MET A 297 -5.78 24.43 -33.53
N ALA A 298 -4.62 25.09 -33.63
CA ALA A 298 -4.17 25.71 -34.87
C ALA A 298 -3.76 24.63 -35.88
N LYS A 299 -3.88 24.92 -37.18
CA LYS A 299 -3.46 24.02 -38.27
C LYS A 299 -2.00 23.62 -38.14
N SER A 300 -1.14 24.56 -37.73
CA SER A 300 0.30 24.33 -37.56
C SER A 300 0.64 23.32 -36.46
N GLU A 301 -0.20 23.22 -35.42
CA GLU A 301 0.00 22.29 -34.30
C GLU A 301 -0.28 20.82 -34.66
N PHE A 302 -0.87 20.53 -35.83
CA PHE A 302 -1.07 19.16 -36.31
C PHE A 302 0.23 18.50 -36.75
N LYS A 303 1.22 19.30 -37.18
CA LYS A 303 2.51 18.77 -37.60
C LYS A 303 3.23 18.17 -36.39
N ASP A 304 3.64 16.91 -36.51
CA ASP A 304 4.29 16.13 -35.45
C ASP A 304 3.48 16.00 -34.16
N ALA A 305 2.16 16.23 -34.23
CA ALA A 305 1.30 16.13 -33.05
C ALA A 305 1.29 14.70 -32.53
N LYS A 306 1.47 14.54 -31.22
CA LYS A 306 1.46 13.23 -30.55
C LYS A 306 0.09 12.89 -30.01
N ILE A 307 -0.38 11.71 -30.38
CA ILE A 307 -1.57 11.07 -29.84
C ILE A 307 -1.16 10.12 -28.73
N SER A 308 -1.75 10.28 -27.56
CA SER A 308 -1.58 9.33 -26.45
C SER A 308 -2.93 8.92 -25.91
N VAL A 309 -2.95 7.80 -25.18
CA VAL A 309 -4.16 7.27 -24.56
C VAL A 309 -3.91 7.12 -23.07
N LYS A 310 -4.81 7.66 -22.26
CA LYS A 310 -4.73 7.65 -20.80
C LYS A 310 -5.93 6.90 -20.23
N ALA A 311 -5.69 5.99 -19.28
CA ALA A 311 -6.77 5.32 -18.58
C ALA A 311 -7.68 6.32 -17.84
N GLY A 312 -8.99 6.07 -17.88
CA GLY A 312 -9.99 6.82 -17.11
C GLY A 312 -9.97 6.54 -15.61
N VAL A 313 -9.08 5.66 -15.15
CA VAL A 313 -8.90 5.23 -13.75
C VAL A 313 -7.43 5.35 -13.34
N GLN A 314 -7.19 5.73 -12.09
CA GLN A 314 -5.84 5.88 -11.54
C GLN A 314 -5.34 4.54 -10.98
N PHE A 315 -5.26 3.51 -11.83
CA PHE A 315 -4.80 2.18 -11.41
C PHE A 315 -3.65 1.67 -12.29
N SER A 316 -2.60 1.20 -11.63
CA SER A 316 -1.22 1.14 -12.15
C SER A 316 -0.97 0.27 -13.41
N PRO A 317 -1.62 -0.89 -13.65
CA PRO A 317 -1.41 -1.60 -14.92
C PRO A 317 -2.15 -0.94 -16.10
N PHE A 318 -3.24 -0.20 -15.86
CA PHE A 318 -4.03 0.41 -16.93
C PHE A 318 -3.40 1.68 -17.51
N ASN A 319 -2.43 2.27 -16.79
CA ASN A 319 -1.80 3.54 -17.21
C ASN A 319 -0.77 3.38 -18.32
N LEU A 320 -0.26 2.17 -18.59
CA LEU A 320 0.71 1.90 -19.65
C LEU A 320 -0.01 1.47 -20.92
N VAL A 321 -0.30 2.43 -21.80
CA VAL A 321 -1.00 2.21 -23.08
C VAL A 321 -0.07 2.50 -24.24
N TYR A 322 0.19 1.49 -25.08
CA TYR A 322 0.99 1.62 -26.29
C TYR A 322 0.07 1.77 -27.50
N LEU A 323 0.02 2.96 -28.07
CA LEU A 323 -0.79 3.23 -29.27
C LEU A 323 -0.07 2.67 -30.51
N ARG A 324 -0.76 1.84 -31.28
CA ARG A 324 -0.24 1.23 -32.52
C ARG A 324 -0.73 1.97 -33.76
N SER A 325 -2.00 2.38 -33.77
CA SER A 325 -2.57 3.15 -34.87
C SER A 325 -3.89 3.83 -34.49
N PHE A 326 -4.29 4.85 -35.24
CA PHE A 326 -5.55 5.57 -35.07
C PHE A 326 -6.07 6.12 -36.41
N THR A 327 -7.33 6.52 -36.48
CA THR A 327 -7.96 7.06 -37.69
C THR A 327 -8.28 8.53 -37.50
N ILE A 328 -7.85 9.36 -38.45
CA ILE A 328 -8.22 10.78 -38.54
C ILE A 328 -9.33 10.93 -39.57
N VAL A 329 -10.43 11.59 -39.20
CA VAL A 329 -11.52 11.99 -40.09
C VAL A 329 -11.43 13.48 -40.32
N LEU A 330 -11.21 13.88 -41.57
CA LEU A 330 -11.17 15.29 -41.97
C LEU A 330 -12.58 15.89 -42.15
N PRO A 331 -12.73 17.22 -42.25
CA PRO A 331 -14.02 17.87 -42.42
C PRO A 331 -14.82 17.44 -43.67
N ASP A 332 -14.15 16.93 -44.71
CA ASP A 332 -14.78 16.35 -45.90
C ASP A 332 -15.15 14.87 -45.75
N ASN A 333 -15.14 14.35 -44.51
CA ASN A 333 -15.38 12.95 -44.12
C ASN A 333 -14.36 11.95 -44.70
N LYS A 334 -13.23 12.40 -45.26
CA LYS A 334 -12.16 11.49 -45.65
C LYS A 334 -11.43 10.97 -44.42
N GLU A 335 -11.20 9.67 -44.41
CA GLU A 335 -10.56 8.97 -43.31
C GLU A 335 -9.13 8.56 -43.67
N TYR A 336 -8.22 8.72 -42.71
CA TYR A 336 -6.81 8.37 -42.85
C TYR A 336 -6.36 7.53 -41.67
N ARG A 337 -5.89 6.32 -41.95
CA ARG A 337 -5.30 5.44 -40.94
C ARG A 337 -3.84 5.79 -40.73
N ILE A 338 -3.47 6.18 -39.51
CA ILE A 338 -2.12 6.56 -39.11
C ILE A 338 -1.51 5.43 -38.31
N LYS A 339 -0.32 4.96 -38.72
CA LYS A 339 0.48 3.99 -37.96
C LYS A 339 1.40 4.73 -36.99
N GLY A 340 1.50 4.23 -35.77
CA GLY A 340 2.21 4.87 -34.67
C GLY A 340 1.33 5.85 -33.89
N ASP A 341 1.98 6.73 -33.14
CA ASP A 341 1.38 7.67 -32.20
C ASP A 341 1.51 9.13 -32.65
N THR A 342 2.07 9.39 -33.84
CA THR A 342 2.40 10.73 -34.30
C THR A 342 1.69 11.04 -35.61
N ILE A 343 1.08 12.23 -35.72
CA ILE A 343 0.48 12.71 -36.97
C ILE A 343 1.59 13.07 -37.96
N THR A 344 1.51 12.53 -39.17
CA THR A 344 2.53 12.72 -40.22
C THR A 344 2.29 13.99 -41.04
N ASP A 345 3.36 14.47 -41.70
CA ASP A 345 3.34 15.64 -42.58
C ASP A 345 2.23 15.59 -43.65
N ILE A 346 1.97 14.40 -44.18
CA ILE A 346 0.94 14.18 -45.23
C ILE A 346 -0.45 14.61 -44.75
N ILE A 347 -0.75 14.46 -43.45
CA ILE A 347 -2.05 14.86 -42.90
C ILE A 347 -2.06 16.35 -42.58
N SER A 348 -0.98 16.89 -42.02
CA SER A 348 -0.91 18.34 -41.75
C SER A 348 -1.12 19.15 -43.03
N ASP A 349 -0.53 18.73 -44.16
CA ASP A 349 -0.70 19.40 -45.45
C ASP A 349 -2.16 19.38 -45.94
N LYS A 350 -2.87 18.29 -45.66
CA LYS A 350 -4.30 18.17 -46.01
C LYS A 350 -5.19 19.02 -45.13
N ILE A 351 -4.76 19.36 -43.91
CA ILE A 351 -5.55 20.15 -42.96
C ILE A 351 -5.53 21.64 -43.31
N ILE A 352 -4.44 22.13 -43.91
CA ILE A 352 -4.25 23.55 -44.26
C ILE A 352 -5.41 24.12 -45.10
N LYS A 353 -6.01 23.30 -45.97
CA LYS A 353 -7.07 23.74 -46.90
C LYS A 353 -8.43 24.01 -46.23
N TYR A 354 -8.66 23.55 -45.00
CA TYR A 354 -9.96 23.70 -44.34
C TYR A 354 -10.07 25.06 -43.65
N SER A 355 -11.28 25.59 -43.56
CA SER A 355 -11.53 26.88 -42.90
C SER A 355 -11.54 26.76 -41.38
N LYS A 356 -11.33 27.89 -40.71
CA LYS A 356 -11.60 28.06 -39.28
C LYS A 356 -12.98 27.50 -38.90
N ASN A 357 -13.08 26.93 -37.70
CA ASN A 357 -14.23 26.21 -37.14
C ASN A 357 -14.57 24.86 -37.78
N SER A 358 -13.82 24.42 -38.80
CA SER A 358 -13.95 23.06 -39.30
C SER A 358 -13.55 22.04 -38.22
N SER A 359 -14.23 20.88 -38.21
CA SER A 359 -14.01 19.84 -37.22
C SER A 359 -13.21 18.66 -37.78
N VAL A 360 -12.19 18.23 -37.06
CA VAL A 360 -11.42 17.01 -37.30
C VAL A 360 -11.73 16.03 -36.17
N PHE A 361 -11.88 14.74 -36.49
CA PHE A 361 -12.08 13.70 -35.47
C PHE A 361 -10.92 12.71 -35.47
N ILE A 362 -10.59 12.22 -34.29
CA ILE A 362 -9.64 11.11 -34.11
C ILE A 362 -10.37 9.96 -33.41
N LYS A 363 -10.43 8.81 -34.06
CA LYS A 363 -11.20 7.62 -33.64
C LYS A 363 -10.47 6.31 -33.95
N ASP A 364 -11.12 5.19 -33.66
CA ASP A 364 -10.69 3.83 -34.01
C ASP A 364 -9.28 3.48 -33.53
N PHE A 365 -8.97 3.76 -32.28
CA PHE A 365 -7.64 3.52 -31.71
C PHE A 365 -7.33 2.03 -31.61
N ASP A 366 -6.21 1.62 -32.19
CA ASP A 366 -5.59 0.30 -31.99
C ASP A 366 -4.40 0.48 -31.05
N TYR A 367 -4.42 -0.24 -29.94
CA TYR A 367 -3.45 -0.07 -28.87
C TYR A 367 -3.24 -1.38 -28.13
N TYR A 368 -2.25 -1.38 -27.24
CA TYR A 368 -1.89 -2.52 -26.41
C TYR A 368 -1.64 -2.07 -24.98
N VAL A 369 -2.20 -2.82 -24.02
CA VAL A 369 -1.94 -2.63 -22.59
C VAL A 369 -1.27 -3.90 -22.07
N PRO A 370 -0.01 -3.82 -21.60
CA PRO A 370 0.67 -5.00 -21.07
C PRO A 370 -0.07 -5.60 -19.89
N GLY A 371 -0.23 -6.92 -19.90
CA GLY A 371 -0.85 -7.67 -18.79
C GLY A 371 -2.38 -7.68 -18.81
N ILE A 372 -3.02 -7.08 -19.83
CA ILE A 372 -4.47 -7.20 -20.06
C ILE A 372 -4.67 -8.03 -21.32
N CYS A 373 -5.10 -9.28 -21.16
CA CYS A 373 -5.20 -10.24 -22.28
C CYS A 373 -6.64 -10.43 -22.79
N SER A 374 -7.65 -9.86 -22.12
CA SER A 374 -9.06 -10.20 -22.37
C SER A 374 -10.02 -9.01 -22.39
N TYR A 375 -9.50 -7.78 -22.33
CA TYR A 375 -10.31 -6.57 -22.31
C TYR A 375 -9.64 -5.44 -23.10
N ASP A 376 -10.30 -4.98 -24.15
CA ASP A 376 -9.94 -3.79 -24.90
C ASP A 376 -10.88 -2.64 -24.51
N PRO A 377 -10.50 -1.80 -23.54
CA PRO A 377 -11.30 -0.62 -23.18
C PRO A 377 -11.70 0.22 -24.41
N ILE A 378 -12.91 0.76 -24.39
CA ILE A 378 -13.29 1.73 -25.42
C ILE A 378 -12.47 3.01 -25.20
N VAL A 379 -11.81 3.50 -26.25
CA VAL A 379 -11.14 4.81 -26.24
C VAL A 379 -12.10 5.85 -26.81
N ALA A 380 -12.40 6.88 -26.03
CA ALA A 380 -13.26 7.97 -26.50
C ALA A 380 -12.58 8.75 -27.64
N PRO A 381 -13.32 9.10 -28.71
CA PRO A 381 -12.77 9.88 -29.81
C PRO A 381 -12.45 11.32 -29.38
N ILE A 382 -11.48 11.93 -30.05
CA ILE A 382 -11.16 13.35 -29.90
C ILE A 382 -11.88 14.12 -31.00
N LYS A 383 -12.59 15.19 -30.62
CA LYS A 383 -13.07 16.20 -31.57
C LYS A 383 -12.16 17.42 -31.49
N ILE A 384 -11.63 17.86 -32.62
CA ILE A 384 -10.73 19.00 -32.73
C ILE A 384 -11.41 20.06 -33.60
N GLN A 385 -11.37 21.32 -33.17
CA GLN A 385 -11.85 22.47 -33.93
C GLN A 385 -10.66 23.33 -34.35
N LEU A 386 -10.58 23.64 -35.65
CA LEU A 386 -9.55 24.51 -36.20
C LEU A 386 -9.81 25.97 -35.82
N VAL A 387 -8.80 26.68 -35.33
CA VAL A 387 -8.93 28.08 -34.88
C VAL A 387 -8.46 29.12 -35.89
N ASP A 388 -7.72 28.69 -36.92
CA ASP A 388 -7.11 29.51 -37.98
C ASP A 388 -7.35 28.91 -39.38
#